data_AF-A0A1G5RA51-F1
#
_entry.id   AF-A0A1G5RA51-F1
#
_cell.length_a   1.000
_cell.length_b   1.000
_cell.length_c   1.000
_cell.angle_alpha   90.00
_cell.angle_beta   90.00
_cell.angle_gamma   90.00
#
_symmetry.space_group_name_H-M   'P 1'
#
loop_
_entity.id
_entity.type
_entity.pdbx_description
1 polymer ?
#
loop_
_entity_poly.entity_id
_entity_poly.type
_entity_poly.pdbx_seq_one_letter_code
_entity_poly.pdbx_strand_id
1 'polypeptide(L)'
;MNLENDYQDLLEAIFNGEKNIAIFVLDGNHYYVIDNKDNYCIDVRPEYKSYIDKGWMKETLYDESVRSFRNGIPILTKESFKDYINKNNVAVYSVDWMRSFFISGKDSVLLVNFYDYIERYLSTLTDVVSSEWDSWRMRLPSFYINFDKKIYRHTDWDRSHESTVPFDWNAQANSDFGLLVPDKEQYWLIDGMNFWKLQM
;
A
#
# COMPACT_ATOMS: atom_id res chain seq x y z
N MET A 1 -11.99 6.22 -22.83
CA MET A 1 -10.95 6.13 -21.78
C MET A 1 -9.64 5.99 -22.49
N ASN A 2 -8.72 6.94 -22.30
CA ASN A 2 -7.43 6.94 -22.98
C ASN A 2 -6.44 6.31 -21.99
N LEU A 3 -6.13 5.02 -22.18
CA LEU A 3 -5.39 4.19 -21.22
C LEU A 3 -4.03 4.78 -20.82
N GLU A 4 -3.39 5.56 -21.69
CA GLU A 4 -2.13 6.25 -21.38
C GLU A 4 -2.30 7.41 -20.40
N ASN A 5 -3.42 8.15 -20.46
CA ASN A 5 -3.69 9.24 -19.54
C ASN A 5 -4.00 8.69 -18.14
N ASP A 6 -4.85 7.65 -18.06
CA ASP A 6 -5.21 7.01 -16.80
C ASP A 6 -3.98 6.43 -16.08
N TYR A 7 -2.97 6.02 -16.84
CA TYR A 7 -1.70 5.47 -16.33
C TYR A 7 -0.77 6.55 -15.76
N GLN A 8 -0.62 7.68 -16.45
CA GLN A 8 0.18 8.81 -15.97
C GLN A 8 -0.43 9.44 -14.73
N ASP A 9 -1.75 9.63 -14.73
CA ASP A 9 -2.48 10.15 -13.58
C ASP A 9 -2.29 9.27 -12.34
N LEU A 10 -2.24 7.94 -12.51
CA LEU A 10 -1.98 7.01 -11.41
C LEU A 10 -0.55 7.12 -10.88
N LEU A 11 0.45 7.25 -11.77
CA LEU A 11 1.84 7.45 -11.37
C LEU A 11 2.01 8.76 -10.60
N GLU A 12 1.37 9.83 -11.07
CA GLU A 12 1.38 11.13 -10.41
C GLU A 12 0.69 11.06 -9.03
N ALA A 13 -0.49 10.42 -8.94
CA ALA A 13 -1.19 10.24 -7.67
C ALA A 13 -0.36 9.43 -6.66
N ILE A 14 0.37 8.40 -7.11
CA ILE A 14 1.29 7.66 -6.24
C ILE A 14 2.48 8.53 -5.84
N PHE A 15 3.10 9.24 -6.79
CA PHE A 15 4.26 10.09 -6.52
C PHE A 15 3.96 11.29 -5.60
N ASN A 16 2.75 11.82 -5.67
CA ASN A 16 2.27 12.88 -4.77
C ASN A 16 1.83 12.33 -3.40
N GLY A 17 1.85 11.01 -3.20
CA GLY A 17 1.42 10.36 -1.96
C GLY A 17 -0.10 10.39 -1.74
N GLU A 18 -0.87 10.67 -2.78
CA GLU A 18 -2.34 10.63 -2.74
C GLU A 18 -2.82 9.18 -2.69
N LYS A 19 -2.19 8.31 -3.47
CA LYS A 19 -2.50 6.88 -3.52
C LYS A 19 -1.32 6.03 -3.06
N ASN A 20 -1.64 4.94 -2.40
CA ASN A 20 -0.69 3.92 -2.02
C ASN A 20 -1.12 2.56 -2.57
N ILE A 21 -0.19 1.61 -2.55
CA ILE A 21 -0.44 0.24 -2.96
C ILE A 21 -0.63 -0.60 -1.70
N ALA A 22 -1.70 -1.39 -1.66
CA ALA A 22 -1.96 -2.37 -0.61
C ALA A 22 -2.05 -3.79 -1.21
N ILE A 23 -1.52 -4.76 -0.47
CA ILE A 23 -1.73 -6.18 -0.74
C ILE A 23 -2.79 -6.69 0.24
N PHE A 24 -3.90 -7.18 -0.30
CA PHE A 24 -4.91 -7.90 0.46
C PHE A 24 -4.76 -9.40 0.23
N VAL A 25 -4.81 -10.18 1.32
CA VAL A 25 -4.82 -11.65 1.25
C VAL A 25 -6.16 -12.16 1.77
N LEU A 26 -6.86 -12.89 0.91
CA LEU A 26 -8.20 -13.42 1.16
C LEU A 26 -8.38 -14.78 0.48
N ASP A 27 -8.75 -15.80 1.25
CA ASP A 27 -8.93 -17.17 0.76
C ASP A 27 -7.68 -17.70 0.02
N GLY A 28 -6.50 -17.33 0.50
CA GLY A 28 -5.20 -17.67 -0.11
C GLY A 28 -4.85 -16.89 -1.40
N ASN A 29 -5.72 -15.99 -1.87
CA ASN A 29 -5.48 -15.16 -3.04
C ASN A 29 -4.89 -13.80 -2.64
N HIS A 30 -4.05 -13.24 -3.51
CA HIS A 30 -3.42 -11.93 -3.32
C HIS A 30 -4.07 -10.92 -4.27
N TYR A 31 -4.48 -9.77 -3.73
CA TYR A 31 -5.12 -8.69 -4.46
C TYR A 31 -4.28 -7.42 -4.28
N TYR A 32 -3.86 -6.83 -5.40
CA TYR A 32 -3.10 -5.59 -5.41
C TYR A 32 -4.06 -4.44 -5.65
N VAL A 33 -4.22 -3.59 -4.65
CA VAL A 33 -5.21 -2.52 -4.61
C VAL A 33 -4.48 -1.20 -4.57
N ILE A 34 -4.91 -0.23 -5.37
CA ILE A 34 -4.36 1.13 -5.37
C ILE A 34 -5.48 2.11 -5.03
N ASP A 35 -5.33 2.78 -3.90
CA ASP A 35 -6.36 3.65 -3.32
C ASP A 35 -5.71 4.65 -2.34
N ASN A 36 -6.49 5.59 -1.82
CA ASN A 36 -6.08 6.50 -0.77
C ASN A 36 -5.71 5.72 0.49
N LYS A 37 -4.59 6.06 1.13
CA LYS A 37 -4.10 5.35 2.32
C LYS A 37 -5.08 5.32 3.49
N ASP A 38 -5.94 6.33 3.61
CA ASP A 38 -7.01 6.38 4.62
C ASP A 38 -7.98 5.20 4.49
N ASN A 39 -8.13 4.63 3.29
CA ASN A 39 -8.99 3.47 3.04
C ASN A 39 -8.35 2.14 3.47
N TYR A 40 -7.10 2.14 3.94
CA TYR A 40 -6.41 0.93 4.37
C TYR A 40 -6.41 0.70 5.88
N CYS A 41 -7.04 1.57 6.69
CA CYS A 41 -7.31 1.21 8.08
C CYS A 41 -8.32 0.05 8.17
N ILE A 42 -8.28 -0.75 9.23
CA ILE A 42 -9.25 -1.84 9.40
C ILE A 42 -10.56 -1.33 9.97
N ASP A 43 -10.51 -0.44 10.97
CA ASP A 43 -11.67 0.18 11.59
C ASP A 43 -11.44 1.68 11.78
N VAL A 44 -12.21 2.52 11.08
CA VAL A 44 -12.07 3.98 11.16
C VAL A 44 -12.66 4.57 12.45
N ARG A 45 -13.52 3.83 13.16
CA ARG A 45 -14.30 4.37 14.28
C ARG A 45 -13.43 4.87 15.43
N PRO A 46 -12.38 4.15 15.89
CA PRO A 46 -11.49 4.66 16.92
C PRO A 46 -10.75 5.93 16.51
N GLU A 47 -10.38 6.04 15.24
CA GLU A 47 -9.70 7.22 14.72
C GLU A 47 -10.60 8.47 14.79
N TYR A 48 -11.85 8.36 14.33
CA TYR A 48 -12.81 9.46 14.43
C TYR A 48 -13.17 9.83 15.88
N LYS A 49 -13.21 8.85 16.80
CA LYS A 49 -13.33 9.16 18.23
C LYS A 49 -12.15 9.99 18.73
N SER A 50 -10.92 9.60 18.37
CA SER A 50 -9.72 10.38 18.68
C SER A 50 -9.77 11.80 18.09
N TYR A 51 -10.36 11.99 16.91
CA TYR A 51 -10.56 13.33 16.34
C TYR A 51 -11.53 14.19 17.17
N ILE A 52 -12.56 13.59 17.75
CA ILE A 52 -13.47 14.28 18.69
C ILE A 52 -12.74 14.64 19.97
N ASP A 53 -12.00 13.69 20.55
CA ASP A 53 -11.23 13.90 21.78
C ASP A 53 -10.19 15.04 21.64
N LYS A 54 -9.61 15.19 20.44
CA LYS A 54 -8.66 16.26 20.09
C LYS A 54 -9.33 17.58 19.69
N GLY A 55 -10.66 17.62 19.59
CA GLY A 55 -11.42 18.80 19.13
C GLY A 55 -11.31 19.08 17.63
N TRP A 56 -10.83 18.13 16.82
CA TRP A 56 -10.74 18.24 15.36
C TRP A 56 -12.07 17.93 14.66
N MET A 57 -12.93 17.16 15.31
CA MET A 57 -14.26 16.80 14.83
C MET A 57 -15.31 17.13 15.90
N LYS A 58 -16.47 17.64 15.48
CA LYS A 58 -17.63 17.79 16.37
C LYS A 58 -18.30 16.43 16.55
N GLU A 59 -18.67 16.10 17.78
CA GLU A 59 -19.36 14.84 18.12
C GLU A 59 -20.61 14.59 17.26
N THR A 60 -21.35 15.65 16.93
CA THR A 60 -22.55 15.58 16.07
C THR A 60 -22.28 15.08 14.64
N LEU A 61 -21.03 15.14 14.17
CA LEU A 61 -20.63 14.68 12.83
C LEU A 61 -20.16 13.23 12.80
N TYR A 62 -20.01 12.59 13.97
CA TYR A 62 -19.42 11.26 14.07
C TYR A 62 -20.19 10.22 13.26
N ASP A 63 -21.49 10.07 13.52
CA ASP A 63 -22.32 9.05 12.88
C ASP A 63 -22.41 9.23 11.36
N GLU A 64 -22.51 10.47 10.89
CA GLU A 64 -22.51 10.79 9.45
C GLU A 64 -21.16 10.46 8.81
N SER A 65 -20.06 10.81 9.47
CA SER A 65 -18.70 10.54 8.98
C SER A 65 -18.43 9.04 8.89
N VAL A 66 -18.83 8.26 9.91
CA VAL A 66 -18.72 6.80 9.92
C VAL A 66 -19.58 6.17 8.82
N ARG A 67 -20.80 6.67 8.58
CA ARG A 67 -21.69 6.16 7.52
C ARG A 67 -21.23 6.53 6.11
N SER A 68 -20.55 7.64 5.94
CA SER A 68 -20.07 8.11 4.64
C SER A 68 -18.74 7.46 4.25
N PHE A 69 -17.94 7.06 5.24
CA PHE A 69 -16.63 6.48 4.99
C PHE A 69 -16.69 5.18 4.18
N ARG A 70 -15.83 5.09 3.15
CA ARG A 70 -15.79 3.99 2.16
C ARG A 70 -17.17 3.59 1.62
N ASN A 71 -18.04 4.57 1.37
CA ASN A 71 -19.41 4.36 0.91
C ASN A 71 -20.19 3.42 1.84
N GLY A 72 -20.06 3.62 3.15
CA GLY A 72 -20.78 2.87 4.19
C GLY A 72 -20.06 1.63 4.72
N ILE A 73 -18.73 1.57 4.61
CA ILE A 73 -17.90 0.45 5.09
C ILE A 73 -16.90 0.98 6.12
N PRO A 74 -17.33 1.19 7.37
CA PRO A 74 -16.46 1.70 8.42
C PRO A 74 -15.45 0.66 8.93
N ILE A 75 -15.74 -0.62 8.71
CA ILE A 75 -14.88 -1.75 9.10
C ILE A 75 -14.62 -2.62 7.89
N LEU A 76 -13.35 -2.83 7.59
CA LEU A 76 -12.92 -3.74 6.55
C LEU A 76 -12.73 -5.14 7.11
N THR A 77 -13.43 -6.09 6.50
CA THR A 77 -13.44 -7.49 6.88
C THR A 77 -13.32 -8.34 5.62
N LYS A 78 -13.11 -9.64 5.80
CA LYS A 78 -13.16 -10.63 4.73
C LYS A 78 -14.47 -10.53 3.94
N GLU A 79 -15.57 -10.34 4.66
CA GLU A 79 -16.92 -10.30 4.12
C GLU A 79 -17.21 -8.97 3.41
N SER A 80 -16.69 -7.84 3.93
CA SER A 80 -16.91 -6.51 3.35
C SER A 80 -15.90 -6.12 2.27
N PHE A 81 -14.83 -6.89 2.05
CA PHE A 81 -13.79 -6.57 1.06
C PHE A 81 -14.34 -6.39 -0.36
N LYS A 82 -15.17 -7.32 -0.85
CA LYS A 82 -15.77 -7.21 -2.20
C LYS A 82 -16.67 -6.00 -2.33
N ASP A 83 -17.44 -5.71 -1.28
CA ASP A 83 -18.28 -4.52 -1.22
C ASP A 83 -17.44 -3.24 -1.25
N TYR A 84 -16.30 -3.21 -0.56
CA TYR A 84 -15.36 -2.10 -0.58
C TYR A 84 -14.87 -1.85 -2.01
N ILE A 85 -14.39 -2.88 -2.70
CA ILE A 85 -13.93 -2.77 -4.08
C ILE A 85 -15.03 -2.22 -5.00
N ASN A 86 -16.22 -2.83 -4.96
CA ASN A 86 -17.31 -2.49 -5.87
C ASN A 86 -17.93 -1.11 -5.58
N LYS A 87 -18.25 -0.81 -4.32
CA LYS A 87 -18.94 0.43 -3.96
C LYS A 87 -18.03 1.66 -4.09
N ASN A 88 -16.72 1.49 -3.91
CA ASN A 88 -15.76 2.60 -4.03
C ASN A 88 -15.11 2.66 -5.42
N ASN A 89 -15.53 1.82 -6.37
CA ASN A 89 -14.95 1.73 -7.71
C ASN A 89 -13.42 1.61 -7.68
N VAL A 90 -12.92 0.78 -6.77
CA VAL A 90 -11.47 0.62 -6.53
C VAL A 90 -10.92 -0.41 -7.49
N ALA A 91 -9.82 -0.06 -8.15
CA ALA A 91 -9.16 -0.96 -9.08
C ALA A 91 -8.37 -2.05 -8.33
N VAL A 92 -8.48 -3.28 -8.84
CA VAL A 92 -7.70 -4.43 -8.40
C VAL A 92 -6.88 -4.92 -9.58
N TYR A 93 -5.57 -5.03 -9.37
CA TYR A 93 -4.62 -5.36 -10.43
C TYR A 93 -4.08 -6.78 -10.28
N SER A 94 -3.68 -7.39 -11.40
CA SER A 94 -2.96 -8.66 -11.38
C SER A 94 -1.48 -8.42 -11.04
N VAL A 95 -0.79 -9.45 -10.55
CA VAL A 95 0.66 -9.38 -10.28
C VAL A 95 1.45 -9.01 -11.54
N ASP A 96 1.04 -9.50 -12.72
CA ASP A 96 1.71 -9.18 -13.98
C ASP A 96 1.53 -7.70 -14.37
N TRP A 97 0.33 -7.16 -14.18
CA TRP A 97 0.09 -5.74 -14.40
C TRP A 97 0.93 -4.90 -13.42
N MET A 98 0.96 -5.27 -12.14
CA MET A 98 1.77 -4.59 -11.13
C MET A 98 3.27 -4.66 -11.46
N ARG A 99 3.73 -5.79 -12.02
CA ARG A 99 5.11 -5.96 -12.47
C ARG A 99 5.44 -5.00 -13.61
N SER A 100 4.58 -4.96 -14.64
CA SER A 100 4.71 -4.01 -15.76
C SER A 100 4.65 -2.57 -15.29
N PHE A 101 3.76 -2.26 -14.34
CA PHE A 101 3.65 -0.93 -13.73
C PHE A 101 4.94 -0.53 -12.99
N PHE A 102 5.47 -1.45 -12.18
CA PHE A 102 6.67 -1.22 -11.37
C PHE A 102 7.88 -0.82 -12.22
N ILE A 103 8.10 -1.53 -13.35
CA ILE A 103 9.23 -1.28 -14.26
C ILE A 103 8.94 -0.28 -15.38
N SER A 104 7.74 0.28 -15.45
CA SER A 104 7.35 1.16 -16.55
C SER A 104 8.27 2.37 -16.68
N GLY A 105 8.64 2.66 -17.93
CA GLY A 105 9.57 3.72 -18.30
C GLY A 105 11.05 3.34 -18.15
N LYS A 106 11.36 2.06 -17.89
CA LYS A 106 12.72 1.56 -17.76
C LYS A 106 12.96 0.41 -18.74
N ASP A 107 14.13 0.41 -19.37
CA ASP A 107 14.63 -0.74 -20.11
C ASP A 107 15.44 -1.67 -19.18
N SER A 108 15.77 -2.85 -19.68
CA SER A 108 16.50 -3.86 -18.89
C SER A 108 17.88 -3.38 -18.43
N VAL A 109 18.55 -2.53 -19.21
CA VAL A 109 19.89 -2.00 -18.86
C VAL A 109 19.78 -1.04 -17.69
N LEU A 110 18.79 -0.14 -17.71
CA LEU A 110 18.49 0.78 -16.62
C LEU A 110 18.08 0.04 -15.35
N LEU A 111 17.28 -1.04 -15.45
CA LEU A 111 16.91 -1.86 -14.30
C LEU A 111 18.13 -2.47 -13.60
N VAL A 112 19.02 -3.10 -14.37
CA VAL A 112 20.24 -3.74 -13.84
C VAL A 112 21.19 -2.72 -13.22
N ASN A 113 21.44 -1.61 -13.91
CA ASN A 113 22.32 -0.55 -13.40
C ASN A 113 21.79 0.07 -12.11
N PHE A 114 20.47 0.28 -12.02
CA PHE A 114 19.87 0.80 -10.80
C PHE A 114 19.92 -0.21 -9.66
N TYR A 115 19.71 -1.49 -9.95
CA TYR A 115 19.82 -2.53 -8.93
C TYR A 115 21.26 -2.68 -8.41
N ASP A 116 22.29 -2.62 -9.28
CA ASP A 116 23.70 -2.57 -8.85
C ASP A 116 23.97 -1.36 -7.94
N TYR A 117 23.41 -0.19 -8.29
CA TYR A 117 23.47 0.99 -7.43
C TYR A 117 22.84 0.72 -6.04
N ILE A 118 21.67 0.08 -5.97
CA ILE A 118 21.03 -0.29 -4.69
C ILE A 118 21.94 -1.22 -3.87
N GLU A 119 22.47 -2.28 -4.48
CA GLU A 119 23.35 -3.25 -3.81
C GLU A 119 24.62 -2.57 -3.28
N ARG A 120 25.22 -1.68 -4.07
CA ARG A 120 26.38 -0.90 -3.66
C ARG A 120 26.02 0.09 -2.56
N TYR A 121 24.88 0.76 -2.66
CA TYR A 121 24.38 1.68 -1.64
C TYR A 121 24.25 1.01 -0.28
N LEU A 122 23.59 -0.16 -0.24
CA LEU A 122 23.37 -0.88 1.01
C LEU A 122 24.64 -1.54 1.58
N SER A 123 25.68 -1.75 0.76
CA SER A 123 26.88 -2.46 1.18
C SER A 123 28.07 -1.56 1.50
N THR A 124 28.34 -0.55 0.66
CA THR A 124 29.65 0.12 0.61
C THR A 124 29.61 1.61 0.25
N LEU A 125 28.55 2.08 -0.43
CA LEU A 125 28.48 3.47 -0.88
C LEU A 125 28.23 4.41 0.30
N THR A 126 28.87 5.58 0.28
CA THR A 126 28.65 6.64 1.27
C THR A 126 27.99 7.89 0.67
N ASP A 127 27.64 7.85 -0.61
CA ASP A 127 27.06 8.99 -1.30
C ASP A 127 25.60 9.23 -0.88
N VAL A 128 25.07 10.39 -1.27
CA VAL A 128 23.65 10.71 -1.07
C VAL A 128 22.78 9.80 -1.94
N VAL A 129 21.63 9.38 -1.42
CA VAL A 129 20.63 8.59 -2.13
C VAL A 129 20.15 9.34 -3.38
N SER A 130 20.10 8.63 -4.52
CA SER A 130 19.53 9.15 -5.76
C SER A 130 18.06 9.50 -5.59
N SER A 131 17.60 10.61 -6.17
CA SER A 131 16.17 10.96 -6.19
C SER A 131 15.30 9.92 -6.91
N GLU A 132 15.89 9.09 -7.77
CA GLU A 132 15.20 7.95 -8.38
C GLU A 132 14.79 6.89 -7.34
N TRP A 133 15.51 6.79 -6.21
CA TRP A 133 15.19 5.85 -5.13
C TRP A 133 13.80 6.05 -4.57
N ASP A 134 13.48 7.28 -4.15
CA ASP A 134 12.17 7.57 -3.56
C ASP A 134 11.04 7.38 -4.57
N SER A 135 11.21 7.90 -5.79
CA SER A 135 10.21 7.73 -6.86
C SER A 135 9.86 6.26 -7.10
N TRP A 136 10.87 5.38 -7.07
CA TRP A 136 10.66 3.96 -7.31
C TRP A 136 10.16 3.21 -6.08
N ARG A 137 10.64 3.57 -4.90
CA ARG A 137 10.17 3.05 -3.61
C ARG A 137 8.67 3.26 -3.43
N MET A 138 8.12 4.37 -3.90
CA MET A 138 6.68 4.65 -3.84
C MET A 138 5.82 3.67 -4.65
N ARG A 139 6.41 2.95 -5.61
CA ARG A 139 5.72 1.91 -6.38
C ARG A 139 5.69 0.55 -5.66
N LEU A 140 6.26 0.43 -4.46
CA LEU A 140 6.15 -0.75 -3.61
C LEU A 140 4.87 -0.70 -2.76
N PRO A 141 4.30 -1.85 -2.36
CA PRO A 141 3.20 -1.86 -1.42
C PRO A 141 3.62 -1.16 -0.12
N SER A 142 2.76 -0.28 0.37
CA SER A 142 2.90 0.35 1.69
C SER A 142 2.06 -0.34 2.75
N PHE A 143 1.14 -1.24 2.36
CA PHE A 143 0.25 -1.96 3.26
C PHE A 143 0.16 -3.44 2.88
N TYR A 144 0.08 -4.30 3.90
CA TYR A 144 -0.19 -5.72 3.78
C TYR A 144 -1.26 -6.13 4.79
N ILE A 145 -2.39 -6.60 4.26
CA ILE A 145 -3.61 -6.88 5.00
C ILE A 145 -4.01 -8.32 4.70
N ASN A 146 -3.75 -9.22 5.64
CA ASN A 146 -4.06 -10.63 5.50
C ASN A 146 -5.24 -11.00 6.39
N PHE A 147 -6.42 -11.13 5.79
CA PHE A 147 -7.64 -11.49 6.51
C PHE A 147 -7.61 -12.93 7.01
N ASP A 148 -6.98 -13.84 6.26
CA ASP A 148 -6.93 -15.27 6.61
C ASP A 148 -6.10 -15.52 7.88
N LYS A 149 -5.02 -14.75 8.06
CA LYS A 149 -4.10 -14.86 9.22
C LYS A 149 -4.26 -13.73 10.25
N LYS A 150 -5.14 -12.76 10.00
CA LYS A 150 -5.31 -11.55 10.82
C LYS A 150 -4.00 -10.80 11.03
N ILE A 151 -3.28 -10.56 9.93
CA ILE A 151 -2.02 -9.79 9.95
C ILE A 151 -2.25 -8.45 9.27
N TYR A 152 -1.81 -7.39 9.93
CA TYR A 152 -1.79 -6.04 9.38
C TYR A 152 -0.37 -5.48 9.47
N ARG A 153 0.16 -4.99 8.35
CA ARG A 153 1.48 -4.36 8.30
C ARG A 153 1.46 -3.16 7.38
N HIS A 154 2.27 -2.16 7.70
CA HIS A 154 2.43 -1.00 6.83
C HIS A 154 3.80 -0.35 6.99
N THR A 155 4.20 0.42 5.99
CA THR A 155 5.36 1.31 6.00
C THR A 155 4.96 2.80 5.99
N ASP A 156 3.68 3.12 6.23
CA ASP A 156 3.26 4.51 6.48
C ASP A 156 3.65 4.89 7.91
N TRP A 157 4.78 5.59 8.04
CA TRP A 157 5.37 5.96 9.34
C TRP A 157 4.75 7.23 9.95
N ASP A 158 3.94 7.95 9.18
CA ASP A 158 3.32 9.20 9.63
C ASP A 158 2.10 8.97 10.52
N ARG A 159 1.58 7.72 10.55
CA ARG A 159 0.33 7.38 11.22
C ARG A 159 0.40 6.02 11.89
N SER A 160 -0.30 5.90 13.02
CA SER A 160 -0.43 4.65 13.77
C SER A 160 -1.60 3.81 13.28
N HIS A 161 -1.59 3.38 12.01
CA HIS A 161 -2.66 2.55 11.44
C HIS A 161 -2.85 1.22 12.19
N GLU A 162 -1.78 0.68 12.77
CA GLU A 162 -1.77 -0.51 13.61
C GLU A 162 -2.62 -0.38 14.88
N SER A 163 -2.97 0.85 15.30
CA SER A 163 -3.87 1.07 16.45
C SER A 163 -5.35 0.91 16.10
N THR A 164 -5.68 0.82 14.81
CA THR A 164 -7.07 0.76 14.30
C THR A 164 -7.55 -0.65 13.97
N VAL A 165 -6.77 -1.68 14.35
CA VAL A 165 -7.13 -3.07 14.12
C VAL A 165 -7.82 -3.71 15.33
N PRO A 166 -8.61 -4.77 15.14
CA PRO A 166 -9.10 -5.59 16.26
C PRO A 166 -7.94 -6.17 17.08
N PHE A 167 -8.13 -6.32 18.39
CA PHE A 167 -7.10 -6.76 19.34
C PHE A 167 -6.49 -8.14 19.02
N ASP A 168 -7.26 -9.02 18.36
CA ASP A 168 -6.82 -10.36 17.97
C ASP A 168 -6.00 -10.40 16.67
N TRP A 169 -5.72 -9.24 16.07
CA TRP A 169 -4.84 -9.12 14.92
C TRP A 169 -3.40 -8.88 15.33
N ASN A 170 -2.48 -9.49 14.59
CA ASN A 170 -1.08 -9.13 14.66
C ASN A 170 -0.85 -7.89 13.79
N ALA A 171 -0.74 -6.70 14.38
CA ALA A 171 -0.57 -5.44 13.66
C ALA A 171 0.70 -4.69 14.08
N GLN A 172 1.49 -4.25 13.09
CA GLN A 172 2.76 -3.53 13.32
C GLN A 172 3.11 -2.63 12.13
N ALA A 173 3.66 -1.46 12.40
CA ALA A 173 4.37 -0.67 11.40
C ALA A 173 5.77 -1.29 11.17
N ASN A 174 5.98 -1.96 10.05
CA ASN A 174 7.28 -2.48 9.60
C ASN A 174 7.28 -2.84 8.12
N SER A 175 8.48 -2.95 7.54
CA SER A 175 8.71 -3.37 6.15
C SER A 175 8.95 -4.88 5.99
N ASP A 176 8.97 -5.67 7.08
CA ASP A 176 9.26 -7.11 7.01
C ASP A 176 8.16 -7.90 6.28
N PHE A 177 6.98 -7.32 6.06
CA PHE A 177 5.89 -7.99 5.36
C PHE A 177 6.22 -8.34 3.91
N GLY A 178 7.22 -7.71 3.29
CA GLY A 178 7.71 -8.13 1.98
C GLY A 178 8.14 -9.61 1.97
N LEU A 179 8.62 -10.12 3.12
CA LEU A 179 9.00 -11.53 3.31
C LEU A 179 7.79 -12.47 3.49
N LEU A 180 6.61 -11.94 3.79
CA LEU A 180 5.38 -12.71 3.97
C LEU A 180 4.66 -12.96 2.64
N VAL A 181 5.01 -12.20 1.60
CA VAL A 181 4.42 -12.32 0.26
C VAL A 181 5.18 -13.42 -0.50
N PRO A 182 4.51 -14.45 -1.03
CA PRO A 182 5.17 -15.51 -1.79
C PRO A 182 5.92 -14.95 -3.00
N ASP A 183 7.07 -15.52 -3.38
CA ASP A 183 7.91 -15.00 -4.47
C ASP A 183 7.15 -14.75 -5.78
N LYS A 184 6.20 -15.64 -6.14
CA LYS A 184 5.36 -15.48 -7.35
C LYS A 184 4.43 -14.25 -7.32
N GLU A 185 4.14 -13.75 -6.12
CA GLU A 185 3.30 -12.59 -5.82
C GLU A 185 4.13 -11.31 -5.58
N GLN A 186 5.46 -11.44 -5.46
CA GLN A 186 6.33 -10.28 -5.33
C GLN A 186 6.54 -9.64 -6.70
N TYR A 187 5.70 -8.67 -7.08
CA TYR A 187 5.84 -7.98 -8.37
C TYR A 187 7.13 -7.14 -8.48
N TRP A 188 7.81 -6.90 -7.35
CA TRP A 188 9.12 -6.23 -7.26
C TRP A 188 10.31 -7.20 -7.33
N LEU A 189 10.06 -8.51 -7.47
CA LEU A 189 11.09 -9.51 -7.74
C LEU A 189 11.17 -9.71 -9.27
N ILE A 190 12.21 -9.15 -9.88
CA ILE A 190 12.40 -9.13 -11.34
C ILE A 190 13.71 -9.82 -11.69
N ASP A 191 13.67 -10.94 -12.41
CA ASP A 191 14.87 -11.65 -12.87
C ASP A 191 15.91 -11.91 -11.76
N GLY A 192 15.43 -12.19 -10.54
CA GLY A 192 16.27 -12.43 -9.35
C GLY A 192 16.69 -11.17 -8.58
N MET A 193 16.41 -9.97 -9.10
CA MET A 193 16.60 -8.69 -8.43
C MET A 193 15.43 -8.40 -7.50
N ASN A 194 15.68 -8.31 -6.19
CA ASN A 194 14.64 -8.03 -5.20
C ASN A 194 14.62 -6.54 -4.83
N PHE A 195 13.75 -5.77 -5.48
CA PHE A 195 13.64 -4.33 -5.24
C PHE A 195 12.96 -3.96 -3.91
N TRP A 196 12.54 -4.94 -3.09
CA TRP A 196 12.10 -4.66 -1.71
C TRP A 196 13.16 -3.95 -0.88
N LYS A 197 14.43 -4.11 -1.27
CA LYS A 197 15.60 -3.39 -0.74
C LYS A 197 15.45 -1.87 -0.71
N LEU A 198 14.56 -1.29 -1.54
CA LEU A 198 14.25 0.13 -1.50
C LEU A 198 13.56 0.57 -0.19
N GLN A 199 12.99 -0.36 0.58
CA GLN A 199 12.37 -0.11 1.89
C GLN A 199 13.36 -0.18 3.07
N MET A 200 14.65 -0.43 2.79
CA MET A 200 15.73 -0.56 3.79
C MET A 200 16.47 0.75 4.00
#